data_AF-A0AAJ5RYM8-F1
#
_entry.id   AF-A0AAJ5RYM8-F1
#
_cell.length_a   1.000
_cell.length_b   1.000
_cell.length_c   1.000
_cell.angle_alpha   90.00
_cell.angle_beta   90.00
_cell.angle_gamma   90.00
#
_symmetry.space_group_name_H-M   'P 1'
#
loop_
_entity.id
_entity.type
_entity.pdbx_description
1 polymer ?
#
loop_
_entity_poly.entity_id
_entity_poly.type
_entity_poly.pdbx_seq_one_letter_code
_entity_poly.pdbx_strand_id
1 'polypeptide(L)'
;MKKLVLFLAMLTLFFATTSIADAHPGRLDSNGGHNCSEKSKAKGLCSGYHYHNGNGSNQGGSSSGGQSNYTQTPVVTVAPALTKVAVYLNNEKQNYTPGAYMKNGTTLVPMKAIFESLGATVSYDSATKKVTAVKDSKKIVIGVGNKKAYVDANGTSSTITLSHPAEIYQGTTMVPLRFVSQALGANVTFDEAALIVYISTK
;
A
#
# COMPACT_ATOMS: atom_id res chain seq x y z
N MET A 1 46.45 4.74 55.03
CA MET A 1 46.13 3.69 56.01
C MET A 1 45.05 2.79 55.43
N LYS A 2 45.43 1.53 55.14
CA LYS A 2 44.62 0.31 55.02
C LYS A 2 43.31 0.41 54.22
N LYS A 3 43.36 0.15 52.92
CA LYS A 3 42.18 -0.33 52.19
C LYS A 3 42.35 -1.82 51.87
N LEU A 4 41.44 -2.56 52.48
CA LEU A 4 41.28 -3.98 52.64
C LEU A 4 41.18 -4.70 51.28
N VAL A 5 42.07 -5.66 51.07
CA VAL A 5 41.98 -6.67 49.99
C VAL A 5 41.07 -7.79 50.49
N LEU A 6 39.97 -8.06 49.79
CA LEU A 6 39.16 -9.24 50.00
C LEU A 6 38.82 -9.83 48.63
N PHE A 7 39.70 -10.72 48.19
CA PHE A 7 39.48 -11.71 47.14
C PHE A 7 39.02 -12.98 47.83
N LEU A 8 37.76 -13.41 47.66
CA LEU A 8 37.46 -14.84 47.65
C LEU A 8 36.14 -15.17 46.94
N ALA A 9 36.33 -15.66 45.71
CA ALA A 9 35.56 -16.71 45.03
C ALA A 9 34.04 -16.75 45.25
N MET A 10 33.33 -16.01 44.40
CA MET A 10 31.93 -16.23 44.04
C MET A 10 31.81 -17.61 43.36
N LEU A 11 31.46 -18.63 44.13
CA LEU A 11 31.25 -19.99 43.66
C LEU A 11 30.01 -20.04 42.77
N THR A 12 30.32 -20.26 41.49
CA THR A 12 29.47 -20.58 40.35
C THR A 12 28.25 -21.44 40.65
N LEU A 13 27.06 -20.91 40.37
CA LEU A 13 25.95 -21.71 39.85
C LEU A 13 25.11 -20.87 38.88
N PHE A 14 25.70 -20.53 37.74
CA PHE A 14 24.94 -20.10 36.57
C PHE A 14 24.41 -21.36 35.89
N PHE A 15 23.18 -21.74 36.22
CA PHE A 15 22.39 -22.57 35.31
C PHE A 15 22.15 -21.75 34.05
N ALA A 16 23.05 -21.89 33.07
CA ALA A 16 22.76 -21.50 31.71
C ALA A 16 21.68 -22.44 31.20
N THR A 17 20.42 -22.12 31.50
CA THR A 17 19.34 -22.57 30.64
C THR A 17 19.59 -21.86 29.32
N THR A 18 20.17 -22.60 28.36
CA THR A 18 20.08 -22.21 26.98
C THR A 18 18.59 -22.16 26.68
N SER A 19 18.04 -20.95 26.71
CA SER A 19 16.84 -20.67 25.94
C SER A 19 17.23 -20.98 24.51
N ILE A 20 16.87 -22.18 24.05
CA ILE A 20 16.71 -22.45 22.63
C ILE A 20 15.72 -21.40 22.15
N ALA A 21 16.26 -20.32 21.59
CA ALA A 21 15.51 -19.49 20.69
C ALA A 21 15.20 -20.39 19.50
N ASP A 22 14.00 -20.97 19.49
CA ASP A 22 13.41 -21.54 18.29
C ASP A 22 13.20 -20.38 17.30
N ALA A 23 14.27 -20.03 16.58
CA ALA A 23 14.21 -19.25 15.37
C ALA A 23 13.46 -20.10 14.33
N HIS A 24 12.13 -20.03 14.36
CA HIS A 24 11.31 -20.69 13.36
C HIS A 24 11.44 -19.93 12.03
N PRO A 25 11.86 -20.59 10.93
CA PRO A 25 12.24 -19.92 9.70
C PRO A 25 10.99 -19.64 8.86
N GLY A 26 10.55 -18.39 8.86
CA GLY A 26 9.72 -17.86 7.79
C GLY A 26 10.60 -16.97 6.93
N ARG A 27 10.99 -17.42 5.73
CA ARG A 27 11.67 -16.57 4.76
C ARG A 27 10.71 -15.41 4.43
N LEU A 28 10.99 -14.23 4.97
CA LEU A 28 10.26 -13.01 4.63
C LEU A 28 10.45 -12.75 3.12
N ASP A 29 9.42 -12.26 2.46
CA ASP A 29 9.55 -11.79 1.09
C ASP A 29 10.47 -10.55 1.05
N SER A 30 10.80 -10.09 -0.16
CA SER A 30 11.61 -8.89 -0.36
C SER A 30 10.99 -7.60 0.22
N ASN A 31 9.77 -7.66 0.76
CA ASN A 31 9.04 -6.55 1.38
C ASN A 31 8.80 -6.77 2.89
N GLY A 32 9.41 -7.79 3.52
CA GLY A 32 9.29 -8.04 4.96
C GLY A 32 7.98 -8.72 5.40
N GLY A 33 7.23 -9.31 4.47
CA GLY A 33 6.00 -10.04 4.78
C GLY A 33 6.14 -11.55 4.63
N HIS A 34 5.23 -12.30 5.23
CA HIS A 34 5.17 -13.74 5.06
C HIS A 34 3.76 -14.32 5.23
N ASN A 35 3.57 -15.50 4.63
CA ASN A 35 2.40 -16.34 4.90
C ASN A 35 2.63 -17.12 6.20
N CYS A 36 1.67 -17.03 7.12
CA CYS A 36 1.67 -17.78 8.37
C CYS A 36 1.68 -19.30 8.07
N SER A 37 2.60 -20.04 8.68
CA SER A 37 2.70 -21.49 8.50
C SER A 37 1.46 -22.20 9.05
N GLU A 38 1.11 -23.37 8.52
CA GLU A 38 -0.03 -24.16 9.02
C GLU A 38 0.12 -24.51 10.51
N LYS A 39 1.35 -24.80 10.95
CA LYS A 39 1.66 -25.03 12.37
C LYS A 39 1.42 -23.78 13.23
N SER A 40 1.73 -22.60 12.71
CA SER A 40 1.51 -21.32 13.40
C SER A 40 0.03 -20.93 13.44
N LYS A 41 -0.71 -21.23 12.36
CA LYS A 41 -2.18 -21.09 12.29
C LYS A 41 -2.87 -22.04 13.27
N ALA A 42 -2.42 -23.29 13.34
CA ALA A 42 -2.95 -24.31 14.26
C ALA A 42 -2.73 -23.93 15.74
N LYS A 43 -1.65 -23.21 16.03
CA LYS A 43 -1.37 -22.64 17.37
C LYS A 43 -2.07 -21.30 17.62
N GLY A 44 -2.85 -20.77 16.67
CA GLY A 44 -3.54 -19.49 16.79
C GLY A 44 -2.62 -18.26 16.84
N LEU A 45 -1.34 -18.41 16.50
CA LEU A 45 -0.33 -17.35 16.64
C LEU A 45 -0.43 -16.30 15.53
N CYS A 46 -0.94 -16.68 14.38
CA CYS A 46 -1.18 -15.79 13.25
C CYS A 46 -2.24 -16.38 12.31
N SER A 47 -2.77 -15.54 11.42
CA SER A 47 -3.62 -15.98 10.32
C SER A 47 -3.24 -15.22 9.04
N GLY A 48 -3.36 -15.90 7.89
CA GLY A 48 -3.10 -15.31 6.58
C GLY A 48 -1.66 -14.83 6.31
N TYR A 49 -1.54 -13.91 5.35
CA TYR A 49 -0.31 -13.18 5.02
C TYR A 49 -0.22 -11.93 5.90
N HIS A 50 0.93 -11.66 6.50
CA HIS A 50 1.12 -10.45 7.31
C HIS A 50 2.55 -9.88 7.17
N TYR A 51 2.68 -8.58 7.42
CA TYR A 51 3.92 -7.82 7.29
C TYR A 51 4.47 -7.46 8.67
N HIS A 52 5.78 -7.65 8.87
CA HIS A 52 6.48 -7.15 10.06
C HIS A 52 7.33 -5.95 9.64
N ASN A 53 6.77 -4.75 9.74
CA ASN A 53 7.53 -3.53 9.47
C ASN A 53 8.43 -3.25 10.68
N GLY A 54 9.73 -3.56 10.55
CA GLY A 54 10.73 -3.30 11.58
C GLY A 54 11.01 -1.80 11.71
N ASN A 55 10.13 -1.06 12.37
CA ASN A 55 10.47 0.20 13.00
C ASN A 55 9.61 0.44 14.26
N GLY A 56 10.23 0.14 15.40
CA GLY A 56 10.01 0.64 16.76
C GLY A 56 8.63 1.10 17.21
N SER A 57 8.05 0.41 18.19
CA SER A 57 7.68 0.98 19.51
C SER A 57 6.75 0.04 20.28
N ASN A 58 6.94 0.08 21.59
CA ASN A 58 6.29 -0.69 22.62
C ASN A 58 4.85 -0.21 22.85
N GLN A 59 3.87 -1.10 22.71
CA GLN A 59 2.52 -1.09 23.31
C GLN A 59 1.86 -2.40 22.81
N GLY A 60 1.51 -3.40 23.61
CA GLY A 60 0.90 -3.35 24.93
C GLY A 60 -0.53 -3.86 24.83
N GLY A 61 -0.68 -5.19 24.73
CA GLY A 61 -1.84 -6.04 25.06
C GLY A 61 -3.29 -5.60 24.76
N SER A 62 -4.05 -6.47 24.09
CA SER A 62 -5.02 -7.35 24.80
C SER A 62 -5.82 -8.24 23.86
N SER A 63 -5.83 -9.50 24.25
CA SER A 63 -6.67 -10.60 23.78
C SER A 63 -8.13 -10.48 24.24
N SER A 64 -9.06 -10.85 23.36
CA SER A 64 -10.31 -11.57 23.69
C SER A 64 -10.88 -12.06 22.34
N GLY A 65 -11.07 -13.34 22.06
CA GLY A 65 -11.72 -14.35 22.90
C GLY A 65 -13.12 -14.57 22.34
N GLY A 66 -13.26 -15.48 21.35
CA GLY A 66 -14.56 -15.76 20.72
C GLY A 66 -14.45 -16.78 19.61
N GLN A 67 -14.47 -18.06 19.97
CA GLN A 67 -14.61 -19.18 19.04
C GLN A 67 -16.00 -19.13 18.40
N SER A 68 -16.08 -19.27 17.08
CA SER A 68 -17.31 -19.66 16.38
C SER A 68 -16.97 -20.77 15.39
N ASN A 69 -17.52 -21.95 15.68
CA ASN A 69 -17.54 -23.11 14.79
C ASN A 69 -18.27 -22.71 13.50
N TYR A 70 -17.53 -22.53 12.41
CA TYR A 70 -18.11 -22.47 11.07
C TYR A 70 -17.72 -23.72 10.31
N THR A 71 -18.69 -24.61 10.13
CA THR A 71 -18.76 -25.56 9.02
C THR A 71 -18.35 -24.83 7.74
N GLN A 72 -17.28 -25.27 7.09
CA GLN A 72 -16.78 -24.64 5.87
C GLN A 72 -17.80 -24.83 4.73
N THR A 73 -18.68 -23.85 4.58
CA THR A 73 -19.41 -23.58 3.34
C THR A 73 -18.37 -23.30 2.24
N PRO A 74 -18.53 -23.81 1.01
CA PRO A 74 -17.61 -23.50 -0.08
C PRO A 74 -17.47 -21.98 -0.22
N VAL A 75 -16.24 -21.48 -0.08
CA VAL A 75 -15.92 -20.06 -0.25
C VAL A 75 -16.06 -19.75 -1.73
N VAL A 76 -17.26 -19.35 -2.13
CA VAL A 76 -17.48 -18.71 -3.43
C VAL A 76 -16.60 -17.47 -3.42
N THR A 77 -15.55 -17.46 -4.22
CA THR A 77 -14.71 -16.29 -4.42
C THR A 77 -15.55 -15.25 -5.15
N VAL A 78 -16.30 -14.45 -4.40
CA VAL A 78 -17.00 -13.29 -4.94
C VAL A 78 -15.93 -12.29 -5.38
N ALA A 79 -15.94 -11.93 -6.66
CA ALA A 79 -15.07 -10.86 -7.15
C ALA A 79 -15.33 -9.60 -6.29
N PRO A 80 -14.28 -8.88 -5.85
CA PRO A 80 -14.45 -7.73 -4.98
C PRO A 80 -15.33 -6.69 -5.67
N ALA A 81 -16.45 -6.34 -5.03
CA ALA A 81 -17.34 -5.30 -5.51
C ALA A 81 -16.59 -3.96 -5.52
N LEU A 82 -16.62 -3.27 -6.66
CA LEU A 82 -16.03 -1.94 -6.79
C LEU A 82 -17.00 -0.91 -6.22
N THR A 83 -16.55 -0.13 -5.24
CA THR A 83 -17.34 0.96 -4.66
C THR A 83 -17.16 2.20 -5.52
N LYS A 84 -18.24 2.75 -6.10
CA LYS A 84 -18.15 3.99 -6.90
C LYS A 84 -17.75 5.18 -6.03
N VAL A 85 -16.92 6.07 -6.57
CA VAL A 85 -16.45 7.28 -5.91
C VAL A 85 -16.78 8.48 -6.80
N ALA A 86 -17.40 9.52 -6.23
CA ALA A 86 -17.65 10.76 -6.96
C ALA A 86 -16.38 11.61 -7.00
N VAL A 87 -16.17 12.34 -8.09
CA VAL A 87 -15.02 13.25 -8.23
C VAL A 87 -15.53 14.66 -8.51
N TYR A 88 -15.03 15.63 -7.76
CA TYR A 88 -15.22 17.05 -7.98
C TYR A 88 -13.86 17.66 -8.29
N LEU A 89 -13.78 18.43 -9.37
CA LEU A 89 -12.62 19.21 -9.74
C LEU A 89 -13.02 20.68 -9.68
N ASN A 90 -12.32 21.49 -8.87
CA ASN A 90 -12.64 22.91 -8.68
C ASN A 90 -14.14 23.14 -8.39
N ASN A 91 -14.70 22.32 -7.50
CA ASN A 91 -16.12 22.30 -7.09
C ASN A 91 -17.12 21.86 -8.18
N GLU A 92 -16.67 21.45 -9.36
CA GLU A 92 -17.51 20.92 -10.42
C GLU A 92 -17.50 19.39 -10.45
N LYS A 93 -18.68 18.78 -10.42
CA LYS A 93 -18.84 17.32 -10.45
C LYS A 93 -18.42 16.77 -11.81
N GLN A 94 -17.51 15.80 -11.79
CA GLN A 94 -16.97 15.15 -12.98
C GLN A 94 -17.74 13.87 -13.29
N ASN A 95 -18.19 13.72 -14.54
CA ASN A 95 -18.93 12.55 -15.01
C ASN A 95 -18.04 11.65 -15.88
N TYR A 96 -16.98 11.09 -15.29
CA TYR A 96 -16.06 10.22 -16.02
C TYR A 96 -16.67 8.85 -16.33
N THR A 97 -16.29 8.29 -17.48
CA THR A 97 -16.69 6.94 -17.93
C THR A 97 -15.45 6.17 -18.40
N PRO A 98 -15.02 5.10 -17.69
CA PRO A 98 -15.53 4.67 -16.39
C PRO A 98 -15.26 5.71 -15.29
N GLY A 99 -16.14 5.73 -14.30
CA GLY A 99 -16.00 6.59 -13.12
C GLY A 99 -14.87 6.13 -12.19
N ALA A 100 -14.53 6.99 -11.24
CA ALA A 100 -13.64 6.60 -10.14
C ALA A 100 -14.29 5.52 -9.27
N TYR A 101 -13.47 4.64 -8.71
CA TYR A 101 -13.93 3.60 -7.81
C TYR A 101 -12.87 3.24 -6.78
N MET A 102 -13.29 2.68 -5.66
CA MET A 102 -12.42 2.12 -4.64
C MET A 102 -12.30 0.61 -4.81
N LYS A 103 -11.06 0.13 -4.72
CA LYS A 103 -10.70 -1.29 -4.76
C LYS A 103 -9.63 -1.54 -3.72
N ASN A 104 -9.88 -2.49 -2.81
CA ASN A 104 -8.95 -2.85 -1.74
C ASN A 104 -8.44 -1.63 -0.94
N GLY A 105 -9.33 -0.70 -0.59
CA GLY A 105 -8.98 0.53 0.15
C GLY A 105 -8.21 1.58 -0.66
N THR A 106 -8.02 1.38 -1.98
CA THR A 106 -7.40 2.38 -2.86
C THR A 106 -8.43 2.94 -3.82
N THR A 107 -8.59 4.26 -3.84
CA THR A 107 -9.38 4.96 -4.87
C THR A 107 -8.58 5.03 -6.17
N LEU A 108 -9.12 4.42 -7.22
CA LEU A 108 -8.62 4.44 -8.57
C LEU A 108 -9.44 5.40 -9.43
N VAL A 109 -8.74 6.17 -10.26
CA VAL A 109 -9.33 7.21 -11.12
C VAL A 109 -8.84 7.04 -12.56
N PRO A 110 -9.66 7.43 -13.56
CA PRO A 110 -9.28 7.35 -14.96
C PRO A 110 -8.16 8.34 -15.26
N MET A 111 -6.97 7.81 -15.56
CA MET A 111 -5.75 8.63 -15.68
C MET A 111 -5.90 9.69 -16.75
N LYS A 112 -6.38 9.33 -17.95
CA LYS A 112 -6.53 10.26 -19.07
C LYS A 112 -7.45 11.43 -18.70
N ALA A 113 -8.68 11.11 -18.29
CA ALA A 113 -9.69 12.13 -18.02
C ALA A 113 -9.24 13.11 -16.93
N ILE A 114 -8.70 12.61 -15.81
CA ILE A 114 -8.32 13.48 -14.70
C ILE A 114 -7.08 14.32 -14.99
N PHE A 115 -6.12 13.79 -15.75
CA PHE A 115 -4.94 14.54 -16.17
C PHE A 115 -5.29 15.61 -17.20
N GLU A 116 -6.18 15.31 -18.15
CA GLU A 116 -6.68 16.28 -19.14
C GLU A 116 -7.46 17.41 -18.49
N SER A 117 -8.36 17.11 -17.53
CA SER A 117 -9.05 18.14 -16.76
C SER A 117 -8.10 19.00 -15.91
N LEU A 118 -6.91 18.49 -15.58
CA LEU A 118 -5.84 19.23 -14.89
C LEU A 118 -4.86 19.93 -15.84
N GLY A 119 -5.15 19.96 -17.15
CA GLY A 119 -4.40 20.69 -18.18
C GLY A 119 -3.25 19.91 -18.80
N ALA A 120 -3.17 18.60 -18.63
CA ALA A 120 -2.16 17.76 -19.30
C ALA A 120 -2.69 17.20 -20.63
N THR A 121 -1.79 16.96 -21.59
CA THR A 121 -2.09 16.10 -22.75
C THR A 121 -1.71 14.67 -22.44
N VAL A 122 -2.57 13.71 -22.76
CA VAL A 122 -2.33 12.28 -22.46
C VAL A 122 -2.41 11.44 -23.73
N SER A 123 -1.41 10.58 -23.93
CA SER A 123 -1.33 9.61 -25.02
C SER A 123 -1.12 8.20 -24.47
N TYR A 124 -1.67 7.21 -25.16
CA TYR A 124 -1.47 5.80 -24.88
C TYR A 124 -0.80 5.12 -26.08
N ASP A 125 0.29 4.42 -25.80
CA ASP A 125 0.96 3.54 -26.75
C ASP A 125 0.53 2.10 -26.45
N SER A 126 -0.23 1.51 -27.38
CA SER A 126 -0.76 0.15 -27.25
C SER A 126 0.31 -0.94 -27.44
N ALA A 127 1.36 -0.67 -28.23
CA ALA A 127 2.44 -1.61 -28.46
C ALA A 127 3.28 -1.79 -27.19
N THR A 128 3.59 -0.69 -26.50
CA THR A 128 4.37 -0.72 -25.25
C THR A 128 3.52 -0.76 -23.98
N LYS A 129 2.19 -0.63 -24.11
CA LYS A 129 1.21 -0.51 -23.01
C LYS A 129 1.56 0.61 -22.03
N LYS A 130 2.05 1.74 -22.55
CA LYS A 130 2.46 2.91 -21.76
C LYS A 130 1.50 4.07 -21.95
N VAL A 131 1.15 4.71 -20.85
CA VAL A 131 0.50 6.02 -20.86
C VAL A 131 1.56 7.09 -20.63
N THR A 132 1.57 8.09 -21.49
CA THR A 132 2.41 9.28 -21.36
C THR A 132 1.52 10.50 -21.17
N ALA A 133 1.73 11.24 -20.09
CA ALA A 133 1.09 12.52 -19.85
C ALA A 133 2.13 13.65 -19.89
N VAL A 134 1.80 14.77 -20.52
CA VAL A 134 2.67 15.95 -20.61
C VAL A 134 1.88 17.17 -20.15
N LYS A 135 2.42 17.91 -19.19
CA LYS A 135 1.91 19.22 -18.77
C LYS A 135 3.10 20.17 -18.65
N ASP A 136 3.09 21.25 -19.42
CA ASP A 136 4.22 22.18 -19.51
C ASP A 136 5.54 21.44 -19.83
N SER A 137 6.59 21.62 -19.03
CA SER A 137 7.88 20.92 -19.13
C SER A 137 7.92 19.58 -18.40
N LYS A 138 6.80 19.11 -17.84
CA LYS A 138 6.71 17.88 -17.06
C LYS A 138 6.15 16.75 -17.91
N LYS A 139 6.92 15.68 -18.06
CA LYS A 139 6.53 14.43 -18.73
C LYS A 139 6.42 13.30 -17.71
N ILE A 140 5.31 12.58 -17.75
CA ILE A 140 5.00 11.47 -16.83
C ILE A 140 4.73 10.24 -17.68
N VAL A 141 5.42 9.13 -17.42
CA VAL A 141 5.27 7.87 -18.15
C VAL A 141 5.00 6.73 -17.19
N ILE A 142 3.95 5.97 -17.44
CA ILE A 142 3.61 4.78 -16.66
C ILE A 142 3.17 3.62 -17.56
N GLY A 143 3.66 2.42 -17.27
CA GLY A 143 3.21 1.19 -17.90
C GLY A 143 2.02 0.59 -17.17
N VAL A 144 1.05 0.07 -17.92
CA VAL A 144 -0.05 -0.74 -17.35
C VAL A 144 0.55 -1.96 -16.63
N GLY A 145 0.02 -2.28 -15.44
CA GLY A 145 0.49 -3.35 -14.56
C GLY A 145 1.65 -2.93 -13.64
N ASN A 146 2.25 -1.77 -13.86
CA ASN A 146 3.40 -1.31 -13.09
C ASN A 146 3.00 -0.43 -11.91
N LYS A 147 3.80 -0.49 -10.84
CA LYS A 147 3.73 0.44 -9.70
C LYS A 147 4.69 1.61 -9.82
N LYS A 148 5.59 1.65 -10.80
CA LYS A 148 6.56 2.73 -10.98
C LYS A 148 6.18 3.61 -12.16
N ALA A 149 6.01 4.89 -11.90
CA ALA A 149 5.91 5.94 -12.90
C ALA A 149 7.21 6.73 -12.96
N TYR A 150 7.62 7.11 -14.17
CA TYR A 150 8.78 7.95 -14.42
C TYR A 150 8.31 9.38 -14.65
N VAL A 151 8.95 10.35 -14.03
CA VAL A 151 8.62 11.77 -14.13
C VAL A 151 9.88 12.54 -14.49
N ASP A 152 9.87 13.15 -15.66
CA ASP A 152 10.88 14.09 -16.11
C ASP A 152 10.32 15.51 -15.99
N ALA A 153 10.99 16.37 -15.23
CA ALA A 153 10.59 17.76 -15.05
C ALA A 153 11.82 18.67 -15.07
N ASN A 154 11.83 19.66 -15.96
CA ASN A 154 12.93 20.64 -16.08
C ASN A 154 14.32 19.99 -16.20
N GLY A 155 14.43 18.87 -16.92
CA GLY A 155 15.68 18.13 -17.10
C GLY A 155 16.06 17.19 -15.95
N THR A 156 15.27 17.12 -14.88
CA THR A 156 15.47 16.18 -13.77
C THR A 156 14.52 15.00 -13.88
N SER A 157 15.08 13.79 -13.93
CA SER A 157 14.33 12.53 -13.90
C SER A 157 14.14 12.02 -12.48
N SER A 158 12.93 11.57 -12.16
CA SER A 158 12.55 11.01 -10.87
C SER A 158 11.52 9.89 -11.06
N THR A 159 11.24 9.13 -9.99
CA THR A 159 10.25 8.06 -10.02
C THR A 159 9.22 8.21 -8.91
N ILE A 160 7.96 7.96 -9.22
CA ILE A 160 6.88 7.87 -8.25
C ILE A 160 6.43 6.40 -8.15
N THR A 161 6.40 5.87 -6.92
CA THR A 161 5.86 4.54 -6.64
C THR A 161 4.38 4.65 -6.24
N LEU A 162 3.52 4.00 -6.99
CA LEU A 162 2.09 3.91 -6.77
C LEU A 162 1.76 2.90 -5.66
N SER A 163 0.71 3.18 -4.88
CA SER A 163 0.17 2.26 -3.88
C SER A 163 -0.45 1.01 -4.50
N HIS A 164 -1.09 1.16 -5.66
CA HIS A 164 -1.70 0.09 -6.45
C HIS A 164 -1.21 0.20 -7.91
N PRO A 165 -0.90 -0.91 -8.60
CA PRO A 165 -0.42 -0.84 -9.98
C PRO A 165 -1.44 -0.13 -10.88
N ALA A 166 -0.97 0.54 -11.93
CA ALA A 166 -1.87 1.00 -12.98
C ALA A 166 -2.60 -0.21 -13.57
N GLU A 167 -3.92 -0.15 -13.72
CA GLU A 167 -4.71 -1.27 -14.25
C GLU A 167 -5.67 -0.80 -15.33
N ILE A 168 -6.08 -1.71 -16.21
CA ILE A 168 -7.14 -1.44 -17.17
C ILE A 168 -8.47 -1.84 -16.54
N TYR A 169 -9.42 -0.91 -16.55
CA TYR A 169 -10.80 -1.17 -16.21
C TYR A 169 -11.68 -0.59 -17.31
N GLN A 170 -12.54 -1.42 -17.91
CA GLN A 170 -13.41 -1.03 -19.03
C GLN A 170 -12.66 -0.27 -20.15
N GLY A 171 -11.50 -0.78 -20.55
CA GLY A 171 -10.67 -0.18 -21.60
C GLY A 171 -9.92 1.10 -21.20
N THR A 172 -10.03 1.56 -19.95
CA THR A 172 -9.39 2.78 -19.46
C THR A 172 -8.30 2.47 -18.45
N THR A 173 -7.15 3.16 -18.57
CA THR A 173 -6.09 3.09 -17.56
C THR A 173 -6.50 3.82 -16.30
N MET A 174 -6.61 3.06 -15.22
CA MET A 174 -6.92 3.51 -13.88
C MET A 174 -5.63 3.59 -13.05
N VAL A 175 -5.47 4.67 -12.29
CA VAL A 175 -4.32 4.90 -11.40
C VAL A 175 -4.79 5.34 -10.02
N PRO A 176 -3.99 5.14 -8.96
CA PRO A 176 -4.32 5.63 -7.63
C PRO A 176 -4.49 7.14 -7.63
N LEU A 177 -5.52 7.62 -6.95
CA LEU A 177 -5.77 9.05 -6.78
C LEU A 177 -4.55 9.80 -6.20
N ARG A 178 -3.86 9.20 -5.24
CA ARG A 178 -2.64 9.77 -4.64
C ARG A 178 -1.55 10.06 -5.68
N PHE A 179 -1.43 9.20 -6.70
CA PHE A 179 -0.47 9.41 -7.77
C PHE A 179 -0.79 10.66 -8.58
N VAL A 180 -2.07 10.98 -8.82
CA VAL A 180 -2.48 12.22 -9.52
C VAL A 180 -1.96 13.45 -8.78
N SER A 181 -2.15 13.51 -7.45
CA SER A 181 -1.65 14.60 -6.60
C SER A 181 -0.13 14.73 -6.68
N GLN A 182 0.61 13.62 -6.55
CA GLN A 182 2.07 13.64 -6.60
C GLN A 182 2.63 14.02 -7.97
N ALA A 183 2.00 13.54 -9.04
CA ALA A 183 2.49 13.74 -10.40
C ALA A 183 2.24 15.17 -10.90
N LEU A 184 1.06 15.74 -10.63
CA LEU A 184 0.65 17.05 -11.15
C LEU A 184 0.63 18.17 -10.11
N GLY A 185 0.92 17.88 -8.84
CA GLY A 185 0.90 18.88 -7.76
C GLY A 185 -0.51 19.36 -7.37
N ALA A 186 -1.54 18.60 -7.72
CA ALA A 186 -2.92 18.92 -7.38
C ALA A 186 -3.20 18.67 -5.89
N ASN A 187 -4.03 19.53 -5.29
CA ASN A 187 -4.57 19.31 -3.95
C ASN A 187 -5.69 18.29 -4.03
N VAL A 188 -5.68 17.30 -3.15
CA VAL A 188 -6.67 16.23 -3.15
C VAL A 188 -7.14 15.95 -1.73
N THR A 189 -8.46 16.03 -1.54
CA THR A 189 -9.13 15.66 -0.30
C THR A 189 -10.12 14.55 -0.57
N PHE A 190 -10.24 13.60 0.35
CA PHE A 190 -11.20 12.52 0.26
C PHE A 190 -12.16 12.57 1.46
N ASP A 191 -13.45 12.60 1.16
CA ASP A 191 -14.53 12.42 2.13
C ASP A 191 -14.94 10.94 2.11
N GLU A 192 -14.51 10.20 3.13
CA GLU A 192 -14.75 8.76 3.25
C GLU A 192 -16.23 8.43 3.48
N ALA A 193 -16.95 9.29 4.22
CA ALA A 193 -18.35 9.06 4.57
C ALA A 193 -19.25 9.24 3.35
N ALA A 194 -18.99 10.27 2.55
CA ALA A 194 -19.73 10.54 1.32
C ALA A 194 -19.17 9.82 0.09
N LEU A 195 -17.97 9.22 0.20
CA LEU A 195 -17.21 8.63 -0.91
C LEU A 195 -16.99 9.64 -2.05
N ILE A 196 -16.53 10.84 -1.68
CA ILE A 196 -16.30 11.96 -2.60
C ILE A 196 -14.84 12.38 -2.57
N VAL A 197 -14.25 12.54 -3.76
CA VAL A 197 -12.93 13.11 -3.95
C VAL A 197 -13.09 14.55 -4.41
N TYR A 198 -12.41 15.48 -3.73
CA TYR A 198 -12.27 16.86 -4.13
C TYR A 198 -10.85 17.11 -4.61
N ILE A 199 -10.73 17.69 -5.81
CA ILE A 199 -9.45 18.04 -6.43
C ILE A 199 -9.46 19.52 -6.72
N SER A 200 -8.38 20.21 -6.37
CA SER A 200 -8.16 21.60 -6.75
C SER A 200 -6.75 21.82 -7.28
N THR A 201 -6.64 22.72 -8.24
CA THR A 201 -5.36 23.24 -8.71
C THR A 201 -4.88 24.35 -7.77
N LYS A 202 -3.57 24.45 -7.55
CA LYS A 202 -2.97 25.62 -6.89
C LYS A 202 -3.01 26.85 -7.78
#